data_AF-A0A4P6VW58-F1
#
_entry.id   AF-A0A4P6VW58-F1
#
_cell.length_a   1.000
_cell.length_b   1.000
_cell.length_c   1.000
_cell.angle_alpha   90.00
_cell.angle_beta   90.00
_cell.angle_gamma   90.00
#
_symmetry.space_group_name_H-M   'P 1'
#
loop_
_entity.id
_entity.type
_entity.pdbx_description
1 polymer ?
#
loop_
_entity_poly.entity_id
_entity_poly.type
_entity_poly.pdbx_seq_one_letter_code
_entity_poly.pdbx_strand_id
1 'polypeptide(L)'
;MRLSEFEKTVIFKAITAEDANARVFLFGSRTDDAARGGDIDLLVLSNGFDKKQQRAARWHIVEQLGEQKIDIVTSVDGSEPFVKMIRQTAEEITV
;
A
#
# COMPACT_ATOMS: atom_id res chain seq x y z
N MET A 1 -5.60 -12.13 1.52
CA MET A 1 -4.41 -11.25 1.55
C MET A 1 -3.17 -11.98 2.09
N ARG A 2 -2.14 -12.09 1.26
CA ARG A 2 -0.83 -12.68 1.56
C ARG A 2 0.14 -11.70 2.21
N LEU A 3 -0.32 -11.02 3.26
CA LEU A 3 0.49 -10.23 4.17
C LEU A 3 0.21 -10.70 5.60
N SER A 4 1.26 -10.89 6.39
CA SER A 4 1.14 -11.12 7.83
C SER A 4 0.60 -9.88 8.54
N GLU A 5 0.04 -10.08 9.73
CA GLU A 5 -0.45 -8.97 10.56
C GLU A 5 0.66 -7.97 10.92
N PHE A 6 1.90 -8.44 11.06
CA PHE A 6 3.05 -7.56 11.27
C PHE A 6 3.34 -6.70 10.03
N GLU A 7 3.36 -7.29 8.83
CA GLU A 7 3.55 -6.54 7.58
C GLU A 7 2.45 -5.50 7.36
N LYS A 8 1.18 -5.89 7.57
CA LYS A 8 0.03 -4.97 7.52
C LYS A 8 0.22 -3.80 8.48
N THR A 9 0.60 -4.10 9.73
CA THR A 9 0.86 -3.10 10.77
C THR A 9 1.96 -2.12 10.37
N VAL A 10 3.09 -2.63 9.89
CA VAL A 10 4.23 -1.80 9.47
C VAL A 10 3.84 -0.92 8.29
N ILE A 11 3.22 -1.49 7.25
CA ILE A 11 2.82 -0.76 6.03
C ILE A 11 1.82 0.35 6.39
N PHE A 12 0.78 0.02 7.15
CA PHE A 12 -0.25 0.98 7.55
C PHE A 12 0.35 2.12 8.37
N LYS A 13 1.17 1.80 9.38
CA LYS A 13 1.82 2.83 10.23
C LYS A 13 2.80 3.70 9.44
N ALA A 14 3.59 3.12 8.53
CA ALA A 14 4.53 3.88 7.73
C ALA A 14 3.84 4.88 6.79
N ILE A 15 2.69 4.52 6.23
CA ILE A 15 1.92 5.43 5.36
C ILE A 15 1.18 6.48 6.19
N THR A 16 0.49 6.07 7.26
CA THR A 16 -0.27 6.98 8.12
C THR A 16 0.58 7.94 8.95
N ALA A 17 1.87 7.63 9.16
CA ALA A 17 2.84 8.56 9.74
C ALA A 17 3.09 9.78 8.84
N GLU A 18 3.01 9.60 7.51
CA GLU A 18 3.22 10.67 6.52
C GLU A 18 1.93 11.42 6.17
N ASP A 19 0.78 10.75 6.27
CA ASP A 19 -0.56 11.34 6.21
C ASP A 19 -1.58 10.49 6.98
N ALA A 20 -2.03 10.99 8.12
CA ALA A 20 -2.97 10.29 9.00
C ALA A 20 -4.35 10.03 8.37
N ASN A 21 -4.71 10.72 7.29
CA ASN A 21 -5.96 10.52 6.57
C ASN A 21 -5.82 9.59 5.36
N ALA A 22 -4.61 9.11 5.07
CA ALA A 22 -4.37 8.21 3.97
C ALA A 22 -5.08 6.88 4.18
N ARG A 23 -5.81 6.42 3.16
CA ARG A 23 -6.37 5.07 3.12
C ARG A 23 -5.46 4.16 2.32
N VAL A 24 -5.15 3.00 2.89
CA VAL A 24 -4.17 2.07 2.34
C VAL A 24 -4.88 0.81 1.87
N PHE A 25 -4.63 0.41 0.63
CA PHE A 25 -5.17 -0.81 0.06
C PHE A 25 -4.06 -1.66 -0.52
N LEU A 26 -4.16 -2.97 -0.37
CA LEU A 26 -3.38 -3.92 -1.14
C LEU A 26 -4.14 -4.25 -2.41
N PHE A 27 -3.45 -4.26 -3.54
CA PHE A 27 -3.97 -4.80 -4.80
C PHE A 27 -2.98 -5.78 -5.43
N GLY A 28 -3.31 -6.27 -6.62
CA GLY A 28 -2.39 -7.11 -7.39
C GLY A 28 -2.20 -8.50 -6.82
N SER A 29 -1.01 -9.06 -7.01
CA SER A 29 -0.77 -10.51 -6.82
C SER A 29 -0.87 -11.02 -5.39
N ARG A 30 -0.84 -10.14 -4.38
CA ARG A 30 -0.90 -10.49 -2.96
C ARG A 30 -2.30 -10.41 -2.35
N THR A 31 -3.33 -10.00 -3.11
CA THR A 31 -4.72 -10.13 -2.64
C THR A 31 -5.22 -11.57 -2.72
N ASP A 32 -4.78 -12.31 -3.75
CA ASP A 32 -5.10 -13.74 -3.93
C ASP A 32 -4.16 -14.66 -3.12
N ASP A 33 -4.73 -15.36 -2.13
CA ASP A 33 -4.01 -16.30 -1.26
C ASP A 33 -3.50 -17.55 -1.97
N ALA A 34 -4.06 -17.91 -3.14
CA ALA A 34 -3.64 -19.06 -3.94
C ALA A 34 -2.47 -18.76 -4.87
N ALA A 35 -2.14 -17.49 -5.09
CA ALA A 35 -1.03 -17.07 -5.96
C ALA A 35 0.35 -17.39 -5.34
N ARG A 36 1.41 -17.33 -6.16
CA ARG A 36 2.80 -17.58 -5.72
C ARG A 36 3.71 -16.41 -6.08
N GLY A 37 4.66 -16.09 -5.20
CA GLY A 37 5.56 -14.94 -5.37
C GLY A 37 4.79 -13.61 -5.33
N GLY A 38 5.40 -12.56 -5.90
CA GLY A 38 4.76 -11.27 -6.13
C GLY A 38 5.33 -10.11 -5.31
N ASP A 39 5.17 -8.92 -5.85
CA ASP A 39 5.50 -7.64 -5.21
C ASP A 39 4.34 -7.21 -4.29
N ILE A 40 4.59 -6.25 -3.40
CA ILE A 40 3.54 -5.62 -2.59
C ILE A 40 3.06 -4.40 -3.37
N ASP A 41 1.90 -4.52 -4.03
CA ASP A 41 1.29 -3.41 -4.76
C ASP A 41 0.30 -2.67 -3.85
N LEU A 42 0.64 -1.44 -3.47
CA LEU A 42 -0.15 -0.62 -2.55
C LEU A 42 -0.82 0.54 -3.27
N LEU A 43 -2.12 0.71 -3.06
CA LEU A 43 -2.85 1.92 -3.44
C LEU A 43 -3.04 2.79 -2.19
N VAL A 44 -2.62 4.05 -2.30
CA VAL A 44 -2.80 5.06 -1.25
C VAL A 44 -3.75 6.13 -1.75
N LEU A 45 -4.92 6.22 -1.12
CA LEU A 45 -5.85 7.32 -1.36
C LEU A 45 -5.57 8.44 -0.36
N SER A 46 -5.11 9.58 -0.85
CA SER A 46 -4.75 10.74 -0.05
C SER A 46 -4.73 12.02 -0.89
N ASN A 47 -5.12 13.14 -0.28
CA ASN A 47 -5.07 14.47 -0.90
C ASN A 47 -3.67 15.12 -0.86
N GLY A 48 -2.69 14.45 -0.25
CA GLY A 48 -1.39 15.07 0.03
C GLY A 48 -0.25 14.08 0.20
N PHE A 49 -0.32 12.89 -0.40
CA PHE A 49 0.76 11.88 -0.35
C PHE A 49 1.65 12.00 -1.59
N ASP A 50 2.67 12.83 -1.48
CA ASP A 50 3.60 13.16 -2.57
C ASP A 50 4.79 12.18 -2.66
N LYS A 51 5.70 12.43 -3.61
CA LYS A 51 6.88 11.58 -3.83
C LYS A 51 7.86 11.60 -2.64
N LYS A 52 7.89 12.65 -1.81
CA LYS A 52 8.75 12.73 -0.64
C LYS A 52 8.19 11.84 0.47
N GLN A 53 6.90 11.92 0.74
CA GLN A 53 6.20 11.06 1.71
C GLN A 53 6.24 9.60 1.26
N GLN A 54 6.04 9.32 -0.02
CA GLN A 54 6.18 7.97 -0.57
C GLN A 54 7.58 7.39 -0.34
N ARG A 55 8.65 8.19 -0.47
CA ARG A 55 10.01 7.76 -0.17
C ARG A 55 10.23 7.51 1.34
N ALA A 56 9.71 8.38 2.19
CA ALA A 56 9.81 8.24 3.64
C ALA A 56 9.06 6.99 4.15
N ALA A 57 7.83 6.77 3.68
CA ALA A 57 7.07 5.56 3.98
C ALA A 57 7.79 4.30 3.49
N ARG A 58 8.33 4.29 2.26
CA ARG A 58 9.15 3.17 1.75
C ARG A 58 10.36 2.90 2.64
N TRP A 59 11.06 3.95 3.09
CA TRP A 59 12.20 3.80 3.98
C TRP A 59 11.80 3.13 5.31
N HIS A 60 10.73 3.60 5.95
CA HIS A 60 10.24 3.01 7.19
C HIS A 60 9.80 1.56 7.04
N ILE A 61 9.19 1.22 5.90
CA ILE A 61 8.83 -0.18 5.63
C ILE A 61 10.10 -1.03 5.49
N VAL A 62 11.11 -0.56 4.75
CA VAL A 62 12.37 -1.29 4.56
C VAL A 62 13.14 -1.45 5.87
N GLU A 63 13.12 -0.45 6.73
CA GLU A 63 13.76 -0.51 8.05
C GLU A 63 13.19 -1.63 8.93
N GLN A 64 11.90 -1.93 8.81
CA GLN A 64 11.19 -2.89 9.65
C GLN A 64 11.02 -4.27 9.00
N LEU A 65 10.83 -4.34 7.68
CA LEU A 65 10.57 -5.58 6.93
C LEU A 65 11.77 -6.03 6.07
N GLY A 66 12.86 -5.27 6.08
CA GLY A 66 13.98 -5.47 5.16
C GLY A 66 13.65 -5.08 3.72
N GLU A 67 14.49 -5.48 2.77
CA GLU A 67 14.23 -5.22 1.36
C GLU A 67 12.96 -5.94 0.89
N GLN A 68 11.91 -5.16 0.66
CA GLN A 68 10.66 -5.61 0.08
C GLN A 68 10.47 -4.93 -1.28
N LYS A 69 10.04 -5.70 -2.28
CA LYS A 69 9.59 -5.13 -3.55
C LYS A 69 8.20 -4.56 -3.33
N ILE A 70 8.14 -3.24 -3.12
CA ILE A 70 6.90 -2.51 -2.86
C ILE A 70 6.69 -1.49 -3.98
N ASP A 71 5.57 -1.59 -4.67
CA ASP A 71 5.09 -0.52 -5.52
C ASP A 71 3.98 0.27 -4.82
N ILE A 72 3.99 1.58 -4.98
CA ILE A 72 3.01 2.47 -4.34
C ILE A 72 2.42 3.36 -5.42
N VAL A 73 1.12 3.20 -5.63
CA VAL A 73 0.29 4.01 -6.49
C VAL A 73 -0.50 4.97 -5.60
N THR A 74 -0.48 6.25 -5.94
CA THR A 74 -1.19 7.29 -5.19
C THR A 74 -2.34 7.85 -6.03
N SER A 75 -3.42 8.22 -5.37
CA SER A 75 -4.55 8.89 -5.99
C SER A 75 -5.29 9.73 -4.95
N VAL A 76 -5.94 10.81 -5.39
CA VAL A 76 -6.72 11.67 -4.48
C VAL A 76 -8.08 11.08 -4.19
N ASP A 77 -8.82 10.70 -5.23
CA ASP A 77 -10.21 10.26 -5.16
C ASP A 77 -10.46 8.87 -5.78
N GLY A 78 -9.44 8.29 -6.40
CA GLY A 78 -9.50 7.04 -7.14
C GLY A 78 -10.24 7.15 -8.46
N SER A 79 -10.31 8.34 -9.06
CA SER A 79 -11.00 8.58 -10.32
C SER A 79 -10.23 8.12 -11.55
N GLU A 80 -8.91 7.90 -11.44
CA GLU A 80 -8.05 7.47 -12.52
C GLU A 80 -8.48 6.08 -13.04
N PRO A 81 -8.47 5.84 -14.37
CA PRO A 81 -8.93 4.58 -14.95
C PRO A 81 -8.25 3.33 -14.36
N PHE A 82 -6.94 3.42 -14.13
CA PHE A 82 -6.18 2.34 -13.51
C PHE A 82 -6.63 2.07 -12.07
N VAL A 83 -6.82 3.13 -11.27
CA VAL A 83 -7.26 3.00 -9.87
C VAL A 83 -8.67 2.40 -9.80
N LYS A 84 -9.59 2.85 -10.67
CA LYS A 84 -10.93 2.26 -10.79
C LYS A 84 -10.90 0.76 -11.08
N MET A 85 -9.96 0.32 -11.93
CA MET A 85 -9.81 -1.08 -12.30
C MET A 85 -9.32 -1.92 -11.11
N ILE A 86 -8.23 -1.51 -10.46
CA ILE A 86 -7.64 -2.29 -9.35
C ILE A 86 -8.50 -2.27 -8.09
N ARG A 87 -9.28 -1.20 -7.87
CA ARG A 87 -10.09 -1.01 -6.66
C ARG A 87 -11.19 -2.07 -6.51
N GLN A 88 -11.61 -2.71 -7.60
CA GLN A 88 -12.61 -3.78 -7.56
C GLN A 88 -12.10 -5.04 -6.83
N THR A 89 -10.78 -5.23 -6.81
CA THR A 89 -10.12 -6.40 -6.21
C THR A 89 -9.15 -6.00 -5.10
N ALA A 90 -9.11 -4.73 -4.74
CA ALA A 90 -8.23 -4.22 -3.71
C ALA A 90 -8.83 -4.45 -2.32
N GLU A 91 -7.99 -4.87 -1.38
CA GLU A 91 -8.38 -5.08 0.01
C GLU A 91 -7.81 -3.96 0.88
N GLU A 92 -8.67 -3.29 1.65
CA GLU A 92 -8.24 -2.22 2.56
C GLU A 92 -7.42 -2.81 3.71
N ILE A 93 -6.26 -2.20 3.99
CA ILE A 93 -5.43 -2.53 5.14
C ILE A 93 -5.89 -1.65 6.31
N THR A 94 -6.42 -2.29 7.35
CA THR A 94 -6.80 -1.65 8.61
C THR A 94 -6.09 -2.33 9.77
N VAL A 95 -5.65 -1.56 10.76
CA VAL A 95 -4.86 -2.03 11.92
C VAL A 95 -5.47 -1.51 13.20
#